data_AF-A0A7H0HAN9-F1
#
_entry.id   AF-A0A7H0HAN9-F1
#
_cell.length_a   1.000
_cell.length_b   1.000
_cell.length_c   1.000
_cell.angle_alpha   90.00
_cell.angle_beta   90.00
_cell.angle_gamma   90.00
#
_symmetry.space_group_name_H-M   'P 1'
#
loop_
_entity.id
_entity.type
_entity.pdbx_description
1 polymer ?
#
loop_
_entity_poly.entity_id
_entity_poly.type
_entity_poly.pdbx_seq_one_letter_code
_entity_poly.pdbx_strand_id
1 'polypeptide(L)'
;MTLDARCKTGRVICISKAQNKLSWVVNGQIQFVLDARFGSSKLPTRNGSFKVTWKSRNHVSSIYGSAMPFSLFFDGGRAVHYSRSFYEFGWAGTSAGCVNTRDYEMTGKLFDLARVGDKVIVY
;
A
#
# COMPACT_ATOMS: atom_id res chain seq x y z
N MET A 1 -13.43 7.93 5.52
CA MET A 1 -12.93 6.68 4.92
C MET A 1 -13.92 5.58 5.21
N THR A 2 -14.51 4.99 4.17
CA THR A 2 -15.40 3.83 4.31
C THR A 2 -14.59 2.54 4.27
N LEU A 3 -14.72 1.70 5.29
CA LEU A 3 -14.00 0.43 5.43
C LEU A 3 -14.79 -0.75 4.86
N ASP A 4 -14.10 -1.65 4.17
CA ASP A 4 -14.59 -2.99 3.85
C ASP A 4 -14.80 -3.80 5.13
N ALA A 5 -15.80 -4.70 5.17
CA ALA A 5 -16.10 -5.51 6.34
C ALA A 5 -14.89 -6.34 6.84
N ARG A 6 -14.02 -6.79 5.93
CA ARG A 6 -12.80 -7.57 6.23
C ARG A 6 -11.74 -6.78 7.00
N CYS A 7 -11.87 -5.45 7.05
CA CYS A 7 -11.03 -4.53 7.81
C CYS A 7 -11.41 -4.42 9.29
N LYS A 8 -12.55 -4.97 9.71
CA LYS A 8 -13.11 -4.75 11.05
C LYS A 8 -12.45 -5.56 12.18
N THR A 9 -11.59 -6.53 11.87
CA THR A 9 -10.97 -7.42 12.86
C THR A 9 -9.47 -7.53 12.68
N GLY A 10 -8.72 -7.56 13.78
CA GLY A 10 -7.26 -7.70 13.77
C GLY A 10 -6.55 -6.49 13.19
N ARG A 11 -5.33 -6.71 12.69
CA ARG A 11 -4.44 -5.68 12.14
C ARG A 11 -4.47 -5.75 10.61
N VAL A 12 -4.82 -4.64 9.96
CA VAL A 12 -5.14 -4.63 8.53
C VAL A 12 -4.66 -3.35 7.85
N ILE A 13 -4.02 -3.52 6.70
CA ILE A 13 -3.80 -2.46 5.71
C ILE A 13 -4.99 -2.48 4.75
N CYS A 14 -5.88 -1.50 4.87
CA CYS A 14 -7.14 -1.42 4.11
C CYS A 14 -7.04 -0.38 3.01
N ILE A 15 -7.13 -0.85 1.76
CA ILE A 15 -6.80 -0.09 0.56
C ILE A 15 -8.04 0.05 -0.30
N SER A 16 -8.60 1.25 -0.34
CA SER A 16 -9.78 1.56 -1.15
C SER A 16 -9.39 2.25 -2.45
N LYS A 17 -9.63 1.58 -3.57
CA LYS A 17 -9.42 2.12 -4.91
C LYS A 17 -10.43 3.20 -5.25
N ALA A 18 -11.68 3.01 -4.84
CA ALA A 18 -12.75 3.99 -5.03
C ALA A 18 -12.45 5.34 -4.33
N GLN A 19 -11.75 5.31 -3.19
CA GLN A 19 -11.42 6.50 -2.42
C GLN A 19 -9.99 7.01 -2.68
N ASN A 20 -9.15 6.27 -3.40
CA ASN A 20 -7.72 6.53 -3.53
C ASN A 20 -6.99 6.65 -2.19
N LYS A 21 -7.33 5.79 -1.23
CA LYS A 21 -6.77 5.82 0.13
C LYS A 21 -6.29 4.44 0.59
N LEU A 22 -5.27 4.47 1.42
CA LEU A 22 -4.84 3.36 2.27
C LEU A 22 -5.08 3.75 3.73
N SER A 23 -5.55 2.84 4.56
CA SER A 23 -5.73 3.06 5.99
C SER A 23 -5.08 1.94 6.80
N TRP A 24 -4.40 2.32 7.88
CA TRP A 24 -3.96 1.39 8.90
C TRP A 24 -5.07 1.20 9.92
N VAL A 25 -5.56 -0.03 10.06
CA VAL A 25 -6.74 -0.35 10.87
C VAL A 25 -6.39 -1.41 11.89
N VAL A 26 -6.81 -1.18 13.13
CA VAL A 26 -6.70 -2.15 14.24
C VAL A 26 -8.09 -2.36 14.82
N ASN A 27 -8.61 -3.59 14.74
CA ASN A 27 -9.93 -3.97 15.23
C ASN A 27 -11.05 -3.02 14.78
N GLY A 28 -11.04 -2.67 13.50
CA GLY A 28 -12.03 -1.78 12.87
C GLY A 28 -11.84 -0.29 13.15
N GLN A 29 -10.88 0.09 13.99
CA GLN A 29 -10.53 1.48 14.25
C GLN A 29 -9.41 1.95 13.32
N ILE A 30 -9.69 2.99 12.54
CA ILE A 30 -8.70 3.64 11.69
C ILE A 30 -7.71 4.39 12.58
N GLN A 31 -6.45 4.02 12.49
CA GLN A 31 -5.36 4.68 13.22
C GLN A 31 -4.83 5.88 12.43
N PHE A 32 -4.71 5.73 11.11
CA PHE A 32 -4.37 6.81 10.18
C PHE A 32 -4.71 6.41 8.73
N VAL A 33 -4.73 7.41 7.86
CA VAL A 33 -5.03 7.29 6.43
C VAL A 33 -3.91 7.93 5.62
N LEU A 34 -3.59 7.31 4.48
CA LEU A 34 -2.63 7.77 3.49
C LEU A 34 -3.32 7.88 2.13
N ASP A 35 -2.85 8.81 1.31
CA ASP A 35 -3.17 8.81 -0.12
C ASP A 35 -2.54 7.59 -0.79
N ALA A 36 -3.29 7.01 -1.72
CA ALA A 36 -2.87 5.84 -2.48
C ALA A 36 -3.06 6.05 -3.99
N ARG A 37 -2.10 5.57 -4.77
CA ARG A 37 -2.15 5.51 -6.24
C ARG A 37 -1.85 4.09 -6.71
N PHE A 38 -2.57 3.65 -7.73
CA PHE A 38 -2.63 2.25 -8.15
C PHE A 38 -2.06 2.01 -9.54
N GLY A 39 -2.03 0.73 -9.89
CA GLY A 39 -1.64 0.28 -11.22
C GLY A 39 -2.55 0.79 -12.33
N SER A 40 -1.99 0.91 -13.53
CA SER A 40 -2.75 1.23 -14.75
C SER A 40 -3.72 0.10 -15.13
N SER A 41 -4.57 0.32 -16.14
CA SER A 41 -5.42 -0.72 -16.72
C SER A 41 -4.63 -1.91 -17.27
N LYS A 42 -3.41 -1.68 -17.78
CA LYS A 42 -2.52 -2.73 -18.30
C LYS A 42 -1.83 -3.53 -17.18
N LEU A 43 -1.53 -2.88 -16.05
CA LEU A 43 -0.86 -3.50 -14.90
C LEU A 43 -1.64 -3.22 -13.61
N PRO A 44 -2.86 -3.75 -13.47
CA PRO A 44 -3.78 -3.33 -12.42
C PRO A 44 -3.35 -3.86 -11.05
N THR A 45 -3.48 -3.02 -10.02
CA THR A 45 -3.51 -3.51 -8.63
C THR A 45 -4.76 -4.37 -8.43
N ARG A 46 -4.57 -5.66 -8.15
CA ARG A 46 -5.64 -6.64 -7.96
C ARG A 46 -6.40 -6.39 -6.66
N ASN A 47 -7.73 -6.47 -6.73
CA ASN A 47 -8.57 -6.54 -5.54
C ASN A 47 -8.43 -7.92 -4.90
N GLY A 48 -8.55 -8.00 -3.57
CA GLY A 48 -8.41 -9.28 -2.89
C GLY A 48 -8.08 -9.18 -1.42
N SER A 49 -7.87 -10.35 -0.81
CA SER A 49 -7.43 -10.51 0.57
C SER A 49 -6.06 -11.18 0.58
N PHE A 50 -5.08 -10.45 1.08
CA PHE A 50 -3.67 -10.83 1.08
C PHE A 50 -3.10 -10.70 2.49
N LYS A 51 -1.81 -10.98 2.61
CA LYS A 51 -1.01 -10.74 3.82
C LYS A 51 0.32 -10.12 3.43
N VAL A 52 0.90 -9.34 4.32
CA VAL A 52 2.30 -8.93 4.17
C VAL A 52 3.16 -10.20 4.23
N THR A 53 3.87 -10.52 3.15
CA THR A 53 4.73 -11.72 3.07
C THR A 53 6.19 -11.37 3.34
N TRP A 54 6.61 -10.17 2.98
CA TRP A 54 7.99 -9.72 3.10
C TRP A 54 8.07 -8.19 3.21
N LYS A 55 9.15 -7.69 3.81
CA LYS A 55 9.40 -6.28 4.06
C LYS A 55 10.81 -5.92 3.65
N SER A 56 10.99 -4.80 2.97
CA SER A 56 12.31 -4.24 2.65
C SER A 56 12.29 -2.72 2.75
N ARG A 57 13.11 -2.17 3.67
CA ARG A 57 13.12 -0.72 3.94
C ARG A 57 13.71 0.08 2.79
N ASN A 58 14.81 -0.39 2.20
CA ASN A 58 15.55 0.31 1.14
C ASN A 58 15.46 -0.47 -0.18
N HIS A 59 14.27 -0.93 -0.55
CA HIS A 59 14.10 -1.76 -1.74
C HIS A 59 14.37 -0.97 -3.01
N VAL A 60 14.99 -1.62 -4.00
CA VAL A 60 15.12 -1.14 -5.37
C VAL A 60 14.58 -2.24 -6.28
N SER A 61 13.67 -1.87 -7.19
CA SER A 61 13.10 -2.83 -8.12
C SER A 61 14.16 -3.32 -9.10
N SER A 62 14.37 -4.63 -9.18
CA SER A 62 15.27 -5.22 -10.19
C SER A 62 14.72 -5.11 -11.63
N ILE A 63 13.40 -4.96 -11.77
CA ILE A 63 12.73 -4.87 -13.08
C ILE A 63 12.69 -3.44 -13.59
N TYR A 64 12.47 -2.46 -12.69
CA TYR A 64 12.26 -1.06 -13.08
C TYR A 64 13.43 -0.13 -12.71
N GLY A 65 14.40 -0.60 -11.92
CA GLY A 65 15.52 0.23 -11.41
C GLY A 65 15.09 1.30 -10.39
N SER A 66 13.79 1.44 -10.11
CA SER A 66 13.24 2.49 -9.25
C SER A 66 13.35 2.15 -7.76
N ALA A 67 13.70 3.14 -6.94
CA ALA A 67 13.66 3.04 -5.50
C ALA A 67 12.20 2.89 -5.01
N MET A 68 11.99 1.93 -4.11
CA MET A 68 10.71 1.62 -3.49
C MET A 68 10.88 1.55 -1.96
N PRO A 69 11.19 2.69 -1.30
CA PRO A 69 11.42 2.68 0.13
C PRO A 69 10.15 2.28 0.90
N PHE A 70 10.37 1.63 2.04
CA PHE A 70 9.33 1.11 2.94
C PHE A 70 8.40 0.09 2.29
N SER A 71 8.95 -0.80 1.44
CA SER A 71 8.17 -1.79 0.73
C SER A 71 7.60 -2.88 1.64
N LEU A 72 6.27 -3.01 1.63
CA LEU A 72 5.49 -4.09 2.24
C LEU A 72 4.88 -4.96 1.14
N PHE A 73 5.48 -6.11 0.83
CA PHE A 73 5.05 -6.99 -0.25
C PHE A 73 3.85 -7.85 0.19
N PHE A 74 2.88 -8.01 -0.70
CA PHE A 74 1.65 -8.75 -0.38
C PHE A 74 1.05 -9.57 -1.53
N ASP A 75 1.46 -9.35 -2.78
CA ASP A 75 0.85 -10.02 -3.95
C ASP A 75 1.90 -10.28 -5.06
N GLY A 76 2.71 -11.33 -4.90
CA GLY A 76 3.61 -11.84 -5.95
C GLY A 76 4.58 -10.79 -6.53
N GLY A 77 5.16 -9.94 -5.67
CA GLY A 77 6.06 -8.85 -6.07
C GLY A 77 5.42 -7.45 -6.02
N ARG A 78 4.11 -7.35 -5.82
CA ARG A 78 3.44 -6.06 -5.55
C ARG A 78 3.53 -5.70 -4.09
N ALA A 79 3.74 -4.40 -3.84
CA ALA A 79 3.93 -3.86 -2.51
C ALA A 79 3.16 -2.56 -2.29
N VAL A 80 2.90 -2.25 -1.02
CA VAL A 80 2.71 -0.87 -0.56
C VAL A 80 4.09 -0.25 -0.37
N HIS A 81 4.36 0.92 -0.93
CA HIS A 81 5.64 1.62 -0.75
C HIS A 81 5.51 3.12 -1.05
N TYR A 82 6.47 3.91 -0.56
CA TYR A 82 6.55 5.33 -0.91
C TYR A 82 7.04 5.48 -2.36
N SER A 83 6.47 6.45 -3.06
CA SER A 83 6.82 6.77 -4.44
C SER A 83 7.07 8.27 -4.58
N ARG A 84 8.31 8.63 -4.95
CA ARG A 84 8.68 10.02 -5.22
C ARG A 84 7.84 10.63 -6.34
N SER A 85 7.59 9.87 -7.40
CA SER A 85 6.72 10.30 -8.50
C SER A 85 5.27 10.52 -8.07
N PHE A 86 4.78 9.81 -7.04
CA PHE A 86 3.43 10.08 -6.53
C PHE A 86 3.42 11.35 -5.68
N TYR A 87 4.49 11.60 -4.93
CA TYR A 87 4.67 12.87 -4.24
C TYR A 87 4.70 14.07 -5.22
N GLU A 88 5.43 13.96 -6.33
CA GLU A 88 5.60 15.07 -7.28
C GLU A 88 4.39 15.28 -8.19
N PHE A 89 3.82 14.20 -8.73
CA PHE A 89 2.81 14.29 -9.80
C PHE A 89 1.40 13.93 -9.34
N GLY A 90 1.22 13.51 -8.08
CA GLY A 90 -0.08 13.06 -7.60
C GLY A 90 -0.67 11.96 -8.49
N TRP A 91 -1.95 12.10 -8.83
CA TRP A 91 -2.68 11.14 -9.67
C TRP A 91 -2.47 11.33 -11.18
N ALA A 92 -1.63 12.27 -11.62
CA ALA A 92 -1.24 12.42 -13.03
C ALA A 92 -0.23 11.34 -13.47
N GLY A 93 -0.48 10.09 -13.10
CA GLY A 93 0.38 8.94 -13.34
C GLY A 93 -0.21 7.66 -12.75
N THR A 94 0.46 6.53 -12.98
CA THR A 94 0.04 5.22 -12.45
C THR A 94 1.26 4.45 -11.95
N SER A 95 1.04 3.40 -11.16
CA SER A 95 2.08 2.44 -10.82
C SER A 95 2.09 1.26 -11.81
N ALA A 96 3.07 0.36 -11.66
CA ALA A 96 3.10 -0.94 -12.32
C ALA A 96 2.40 -2.05 -11.50
N GLY A 97 1.35 -1.70 -10.74
CA GLY A 97 0.55 -2.62 -9.95
C GLY A 97 0.75 -2.51 -8.43
N CYS A 98 1.83 -1.88 -7.97
CA CYS A 98 2.03 -1.54 -6.56
C CYS A 98 1.02 -0.50 -6.06
N VAL A 99 0.90 -0.39 -4.74
CA VAL A 99 0.17 0.70 -4.09
C VAL A 99 1.18 1.75 -3.67
N ASN A 100 1.20 2.87 -4.37
CA ASN A 100 2.09 3.99 -4.08
C ASN A 100 1.46 4.87 -3.01
N THR A 101 2.26 5.28 -2.04
CA THR A 101 1.96 6.36 -1.09
C THR A 101 2.86 7.57 -1.37
N ARG A 102 2.43 8.76 -0.96
CA ARG A 102 3.18 10.01 -1.20
C ARG A 102 3.71 10.72 0.05
N ASP A 103 3.35 10.23 1.23
CA ASP A 103 3.83 10.74 2.51
C ASP A 103 4.97 9.84 3.01
N TYR A 104 6.20 10.34 2.98
CA TYR A 104 7.39 9.54 3.29
C TYR A 104 7.39 9.08 4.76
N GLU A 105 7.13 10.00 5.68
CA GLU A 105 7.17 9.74 7.13
C GLU A 105 6.08 8.76 7.56
N MET A 106 4.84 9.00 7.11
CA MET A 106 3.73 8.12 7.46
C MET A 106 3.82 6.75 6.79
N THR A 107 4.47 6.65 5.63
CA THR A 107 4.78 5.34 5.02
C THR A 107 5.86 4.61 5.83
N GLY A 108 6.88 5.32 6.31
CA GLY A 108 7.87 4.77 7.24
C GLY A 108 7.21 4.27 8.52
N LYS A 109 6.31 5.06 9.11
CA LYS A 109 5.53 4.68 10.29
C LYS A 109 4.67 3.43 10.03
N LEU A 110 3.98 3.36 8.89
CA LEU A 110 3.24 2.16 8.50
C LEU A 110 4.16 0.95 8.41
N PHE A 111 5.33 1.10 7.79
CA PHE A 111 6.30 0.03 7.67
C PHE A 111 6.79 -0.45 9.04
N ASP A 112 7.05 0.45 9.99
CA ASP A 112 7.52 0.08 11.33
C ASP A 112 6.43 -0.65 12.12
N LEU A 113 5.18 -0.21 11.99
CA LEU A 113 4.04 -0.83 12.65
C LEU A 113 3.68 -2.18 12.04
N ALA A 114 3.61 -2.28 10.71
CA ALA A 114 3.15 -3.48 10.01
C ALA A 114 4.12 -4.65 10.20
N ARG A 115 3.56 -5.85 10.34
CA ARG A 115 4.30 -7.11 10.54
C ARG A 115 4.07 -8.05 9.36
N VAL A 116 5.03 -8.93 9.09
CA VAL A 116 4.77 -10.08 8.22
C VAL A 116 3.60 -10.87 8.81
N GLY A 117 2.62 -11.20 7.98
CA GLY A 117 1.36 -11.82 8.37
C GLY A 117 0.18 -10.86 8.59
N ASP A 118 0.42 -9.54 8.76
CA ASP A 118 -0.68 -8.56 8.85
C ASP A 118 -1.51 -8.59 7.55
N LYS A 119 -2.83 -8.46 7.68
CA LYS A 119 -3.75 -8.55 6.55
C LYS A 119 -3.59 -7.34 5.63
N VAL A 120 -3.71 -7.56 4.31
CA VAL A 120 -3.82 -6.49 3.31
C VAL A 120 -5.10 -6.73 2.51
N ILE A 121 -6.04 -5.78 2.57
CA ILE A 121 -7.32 -5.88 1.87
C ILE A 121 -7.38 -4.78 0.83
N VAL A 122 -7.52 -5.16 -0.44
CA VAL A 122 -7.65 -4.22 -1.57
C VAL A 122 -9.07 -4.31 -2.13
N TYR A 123 -9.77 -3.18 -2.18
CA TYR A 123 -11.16 -3.08 -2.61
C TYR A 123 -11.43 -1.84 -3.46
#